data_AF-A0AA43UET4-F1
#
_entry.id   AF-A0AA43UET4-F1
#
_cell.length_a   1.000
_cell.length_b   1.000
_cell.length_c   1.000
_cell.angle_alpha   90.00
_cell.angle_beta   90.00
_cell.angle_gamma   90.00
#
_symmetry.space_group_name_H-M   'P 1'
#
loop_
_entity.id
_entity.type
_entity.pdbx_description
1 polymer ?
#
loop_
_entity_poly.entity_id
_entity_poly.type
_entity_poly.pdbx_seq_one_letter_code
_entity_poly.pdbx_strand_id
1 'polypeptide(L)'
;MMPNCRNEGRSPDSWKGKRLRCFKCGHQWISRSDERPLICPECRSRRYDVPSDENSCTECIYHASDDAEEFHCNQCNHVWISRSSDEPLKCPRCKSRNWKGAKLPQFTCRKCGHVWRSKIEHPDRCPSCRSKTWDKDTFKLKCFRCGHKWIMNNGASPDSVRTCPSCRSTKWNELPVIKECFRCGRPFILSKRNTKCPECRGEESRTYRCGFCGMEWVSSADGAKVCPECGLVLSEKGNSEKLTELWENDSKRLNYLFKDGIGCIYLWDGPYPVSCRYLNEALEESAMSFSSWIKHAMSERYAKFWNGVIDNMISHKDDYKESIPYLKGRLGLDEDVAEILALHFTGMSPEVISVRSNRTLKDIRMEFTKIQEAYNKSGIVVNDSVYTEDPVSSYEEEKE
;
A
#
# COMPACT_ATOMS: atom_id res chain seq x y z
N MET A 1 -11.38 -41.71 -70.83
CA MET A 1 -10.67 -42.74 -70.02
C MET A 1 -10.05 -42.04 -68.82
N MET A 2 -10.58 -42.27 -67.62
CA MET A 2 -9.98 -41.79 -66.36
C MET A 2 -9.09 -42.89 -65.74
N PRO A 3 -8.01 -42.54 -65.04
CA PRO A 3 -7.16 -43.53 -64.38
C PRO A 3 -7.81 -44.00 -63.06
N ASN A 4 -7.85 -45.32 -62.90
CA ASN A 4 -8.29 -46.02 -61.68
C ASN A 4 -7.21 -45.88 -60.60
N CYS A 5 -7.42 -45.04 -59.58
CA CYS A 5 -6.56 -45.01 -58.38
C CYS A 5 -7.05 -46.03 -57.34
N ARG A 6 -6.89 -47.33 -57.64
CA ARG A 6 -6.82 -48.37 -56.60
C ARG A 6 -5.36 -48.46 -56.14
N ASN A 7 -5.04 -47.82 -55.04
CA ASN A 7 -3.80 -48.13 -54.31
C ASN A 7 -3.98 -49.47 -53.60
N GLU A 8 -3.69 -50.56 -54.30
CA GLU A 8 -3.41 -51.88 -53.71
C GLU A 8 -2.01 -51.85 -53.06
N GLY A 9 -1.90 -51.13 -51.95
CA GLY A 9 -0.73 -51.23 -51.08
C GLY A 9 -0.86 -52.48 -50.22
N ARG A 10 0.08 -53.44 -50.36
CA ARG A 10 0.15 -54.64 -49.52
C ARG A 10 0.04 -54.26 -48.05
N SER A 11 -1.00 -54.77 -47.38
CA SER A 11 -1.14 -54.66 -45.93
C SER A 11 0.04 -55.37 -45.27
N PRO A 12 0.80 -54.74 -44.37
CA PRO A 12 1.81 -55.43 -43.62
C PRO A 12 1.16 -56.40 -42.62
N ASP A 13 1.75 -57.59 -42.47
CA ASP A 13 1.20 -58.71 -41.68
C ASP A 13 1.04 -58.42 -40.17
N SER A 14 1.64 -57.34 -39.65
CA SER A 14 1.40 -56.86 -38.27
C SER A 14 1.59 -55.35 -38.13
N TRP A 15 0.78 -54.74 -37.27
CA TRP A 15 0.91 -53.35 -36.82
C TRP A 15 1.61 -53.20 -35.47
N LYS A 16 1.87 -54.28 -34.73
CA LYS A 16 2.44 -54.23 -33.38
C LYS A 16 3.87 -53.68 -33.42
N GLY A 17 4.17 -52.74 -32.52
CA GLY A 17 5.47 -52.09 -32.43
C GLY A 17 5.69 -50.94 -33.43
N LYS A 18 4.75 -50.67 -34.36
CA LYS A 18 4.89 -49.55 -35.30
C LYS A 18 4.62 -48.21 -34.64
N ARG A 19 5.50 -47.24 -34.92
CA ARG A 19 5.32 -45.83 -34.53
C ARG A 19 4.35 -45.16 -35.50
N LEU A 20 3.26 -44.62 -34.96
CA LEU A 20 2.20 -43.91 -35.67
C LEU A 20 2.21 -42.45 -35.23
N ARG A 21 1.78 -41.56 -36.13
CA ARG A 21 1.54 -40.13 -35.85
C ARG A 21 0.12 -39.78 -36.29
N CYS A 22 -0.61 -39.03 -35.48
CA CYS A 22 -1.86 -38.42 -35.88
C CYS A 22 -1.56 -37.12 -36.64
N PHE A 23 -1.97 -37.04 -37.90
CA PHE A 23 -1.85 -35.81 -38.68
C PHE A 23 -2.80 -34.70 -38.23
N LYS A 24 -3.84 -35.01 -37.44
CA LYS A 24 -4.80 -34.03 -36.92
C LYS A 24 -4.33 -33.32 -35.64
N CYS A 25 -3.77 -34.06 -34.69
CA CYS A 25 -3.33 -33.49 -33.40
C CYS A 25 -1.83 -33.60 -33.14
N GLY A 26 -1.06 -34.16 -34.07
CA GLY A 26 0.39 -34.34 -33.95
C GLY A 26 0.84 -35.47 -33.01
N HIS A 27 -0.08 -36.06 -32.23
CA HIS A 27 0.22 -37.10 -31.24
C HIS A 27 0.91 -38.31 -31.88
N GLN A 28 1.96 -38.82 -31.25
CA GLN A 28 2.71 -40.00 -31.69
C GLN A 28 2.54 -41.14 -30.68
N TRP A 29 2.35 -42.37 -31.16
CA TRP A 29 2.24 -43.55 -30.31
C TRP A 29 2.78 -44.81 -30.99
N ILE A 30 3.00 -45.86 -30.21
CA ILE A 30 3.40 -47.18 -30.70
C ILE A 30 2.18 -48.09 -30.64
N SER A 31 1.79 -48.72 -31.76
CA SER A 31 0.67 -49.66 -31.76
C SER A 31 1.01 -50.90 -30.93
N ARG A 32 0.10 -51.29 -30.04
CA ARG A 32 0.21 -52.50 -29.21
C ARG A 32 -0.54 -53.70 -29.80
N SER A 33 -1.35 -53.46 -30.84
CA SER A 33 -2.13 -54.48 -31.53
C SER A 33 -1.49 -54.83 -32.87
N ASP A 34 -1.67 -56.08 -33.28
CA ASP A 34 -1.36 -56.54 -34.64
C ASP A 34 -2.34 -55.94 -35.66
N GLU A 35 -3.52 -55.50 -35.22
CA GLU A 35 -4.50 -54.78 -36.04
C GLU A 35 -4.20 -53.28 -36.14
N ARG A 36 -4.58 -52.69 -37.28
CA ARG A 36 -4.50 -51.24 -37.49
C ARG A 36 -5.43 -50.53 -36.49
N PRO A 37 -4.93 -49.57 -35.70
CA PRO A 37 -5.79 -48.75 -34.84
C PRO A 37 -6.86 -48.05 -35.67
N LEU A 38 -8.10 -48.00 -35.17
CA LEU A 38 -9.21 -47.31 -35.86
C LEU A 38 -9.31 -45.84 -35.50
N ILE A 39 -8.73 -45.43 -34.37
CA ILE A 39 -8.83 -44.07 -33.85
C ILE A 39 -7.52 -43.62 -33.22
N CYS A 40 -7.24 -42.32 -33.31
CA CYS A 40 -6.21 -41.70 -32.48
C CYS A 40 -6.63 -41.80 -31.00
N PRO A 41 -5.75 -42.27 -30.09
CA PRO A 41 -6.08 -42.39 -28.66
C PRO A 41 -6.33 -41.02 -28.00
N GLU A 42 -5.66 -39.97 -28.51
CA GLU A 42 -5.74 -38.62 -27.95
C GLU A 42 -7.00 -37.86 -28.42
N CYS A 43 -7.15 -37.67 -29.74
CA CYS A 43 -8.23 -36.84 -30.29
C CYS A 43 -9.46 -37.63 -30.80
N ARG A 44 -9.43 -38.97 -30.69
CA ARG A 44 -10.47 -39.89 -31.18
C ARG A 44 -10.77 -39.80 -32.69
N SER A 45 -9.91 -39.14 -33.47
CA SER A 45 -10.08 -39.06 -34.92
C SER A 45 -9.95 -40.44 -35.57
N ARG A 46 -10.93 -40.81 -36.40
CA ARG A 46 -10.89 -42.03 -37.24
C ARG A 46 -9.98 -41.90 -38.47
N ARG A 47 -9.57 -40.68 -38.81
CA ARG A 47 -8.69 -40.36 -39.94
C ARG A 47 -7.40 -39.77 -39.40
N TYR A 48 -6.68 -40.53 -38.58
CA TYR A 48 -5.46 -40.04 -37.94
C TYR A 48 -4.24 -40.17 -38.85
N ASP A 49 -4.27 -41.10 -39.80
CA ASP A 49 -3.16 -41.46 -40.69
C ASP A 49 -3.25 -40.80 -42.08
N VAL A 50 -4.30 -40.02 -42.32
CA VAL A 50 -4.46 -39.23 -43.55
C VAL A 50 -3.81 -37.87 -43.29
N PRO A 51 -2.77 -37.48 -44.05
CA PRO A 51 -2.23 -36.13 -44.01
C PRO A 51 -3.36 -35.13 -44.18
N SER A 52 -3.43 -34.14 -43.29
CA SER A 52 -4.29 -32.98 -43.50
C SER A 52 -3.68 -32.18 -44.65
N ASP A 53 -3.89 -32.61 -45.89
CA ASP A 53 -3.66 -31.73 -47.02
C ASP A 53 -4.53 -30.50 -46.75
N GLU A 54 -3.89 -29.35 -46.53
CA GLU A 54 -4.54 -28.06 -46.27
C GLU A 54 -5.46 -27.61 -47.43
N ASN A 55 -5.63 -28.43 -48.47
CA ASN A 55 -6.55 -28.25 -49.59
C ASN A 55 -7.48 -29.44 -49.88
N SER A 56 -7.60 -30.45 -49.00
CA SER A 56 -8.68 -31.44 -49.15
C SER A 56 -9.96 -30.89 -48.51
N CYS A 57 -10.78 -30.35 -49.40
CA CYS A 57 -12.00 -29.61 -49.13
C CYS A 57 -12.85 -30.23 -48.01
N THR A 58 -13.22 -29.41 -47.04
CA THR A 58 -14.33 -29.70 -46.11
C THR A 58 -15.67 -29.76 -46.85
N GLU A 59 -15.68 -29.40 -48.14
CA GLU A 59 -16.72 -29.75 -49.10
C GLU A 59 -16.43 -31.13 -49.71
N CYS A 60 -16.72 -32.18 -48.95
CA CYS A 60 -17.47 -33.26 -49.57
C CYS A 60 -18.94 -32.79 -49.64
N ILE A 61 -19.17 -31.71 -50.38
CA ILE A 61 -20.40 -31.49 -51.10
C ILE A 61 -20.46 -32.69 -52.03
N TYR A 62 -21.30 -33.65 -51.64
CA TYR A 62 -22.01 -34.49 -52.60
C TYR A 62 -22.23 -33.66 -53.85
N HIS A 63 -21.73 -34.10 -55.01
CA HIS A 63 -22.11 -33.51 -56.29
C HIS A 63 -23.63 -33.36 -56.30
N ALA A 64 -24.09 -32.16 -55.97
CA ALA A 64 -25.45 -31.75 -56.15
C ALA A 64 -25.63 -31.85 -57.66
N SER A 65 -26.56 -32.67 -58.10
CA SER A 65 -27.21 -32.43 -59.39
C SER A 65 -27.46 -30.92 -59.53
N ASP A 66 -27.20 -30.35 -60.70
CA ASP A 66 -27.32 -28.91 -61.00
C ASP A 66 -28.71 -28.31 -60.68
N ASP A 67 -29.67 -29.12 -60.23
CA ASP A 67 -31.03 -28.76 -59.82
C ASP A 67 -31.26 -28.67 -58.29
N ALA A 68 -30.21 -28.69 -57.46
CA ALA A 68 -30.40 -28.68 -56.01
C ALA A 68 -30.77 -27.27 -55.49
N GLU A 69 -32.06 -27.05 -55.24
CA GLU A 69 -32.58 -25.79 -54.71
C GLU A 69 -31.95 -25.42 -53.34
N GLU A 70 -31.31 -24.25 -53.30
CA GLU A 70 -30.78 -23.64 -52.09
C GLU A 70 -31.92 -22.96 -51.31
N PHE A 71 -32.09 -23.34 -50.05
CA PHE A 71 -33.10 -22.76 -49.16
C PHE A 71 -32.48 -21.84 -48.13
N HIS A 72 -33.04 -20.63 -48.00
CA HIS A 72 -32.65 -19.65 -47.00
C HIS A 72 -33.76 -19.45 -45.95
N CYS A 73 -33.43 -19.61 -44.67
CA CYS A 73 -34.35 -19.32 -43.57
C CYS A 73 -34.26 -17.85 -43.16
N ASN A 74 -35.29 -17.06 -43.49
CA ASN A 74 -35.45 -15.67 -43.09
C ASN A 74 -35.50 -15.47 -41.56
N GLN A 75 -35.75 -16.55 -40.81
CA GLN A 75 -35.66 -16.49 -39.35
C GLN A 75 -34.19 -16.53 -38.90
N CYS A 76 -33.50 -17.65 -39.01
CA CYS A 76 -32.15 -17.81 -38.44
C CYS A 76 -30.99 -17.52 -39.42
N ASN A 77 -31.28 -17.02 -40.63
CA ASN A 77 -30.32 -16.80 -41.72
C ASN A 77 -29.50 -18.06 -42.08
N HIS A 78 -30.05 -19.24 -41.80
CA HIS A 78 -29.39 -20.49 -42.16
C HIS A 78 -29.71 -20.83 -43.60
N VAL A 79 -28.67 -21.12 -44.37
CA VAL A 79 -28.74 -21.65 -45.72
C VAL A 79 -28.54 -23.16 -45.67
N TRP A 80 -29.35 -23.91 -46.42
CA TRP A 80 -29.15 -25.34 -46.62
C TRP A 80 -29.66 -25.79 -47.98
N ILE A 81 -29.09 -26.88 -48.48
CA ILE A 81 -29.57 -27.58 -49.66
C ILE A 81 -30.48 -28.73 -49.18
N SER A 82 -31.70 -28.82 -49.71
CA SER A 82 -32.60 -29.93 -49.36
C SER A 82 -32.08 -31.24 -49.94
N ARG A 83 -32.31 -32.34 -49.23
CA ARG A 83 -32.04 -33.70 -49.73
C ARG A 83 -33.23 -34.31 -50.48
N SER A 84 -34.38 -33.65 -50.44
CA SER A 84 -35.61 -34.03 -51.12
C SER A 84 -35.97 -32.98 -52.16
N SER A 85 -36.63 -33.41 -53.23
CA SER A 85 -37.28 -32.53 -54.21
C SER A 85 -38.37 -31.66 -53.59
N ASP A 86 -38.93 -32.08 -52.45
CA ASP A 86 -40.00 -31.36 -51.78
C ASP A 86 -39.49 -30.18 -50.95
N GLU A 87 -40.29 -29.10 -50.93
CA GLU A 87 -40.03 -27.93 -50.10
C GLU A 87 -39.99 -28.30 -48.60
N PRO A 88 -38.94 -27.91 -47.87
CA PRO A 88 -38.81 -28.27 -46.46
C PRO A 88 -39.90 -27.60 -45.61
N LEU A 89 -40.68 -28.40 -44.87
CA LEU A 89 -41.72 -27.90 -43.96
C LEU A 89 -41.17 -27.10 -42.75
N LYS A 90 -39.88 -27.26 -42.41
CA LYS A 90 -39.23 -26.61 -41.27
C LYS A 90 -37.77 -26.32 -41.57
N CYS A 91 -37.25 -25.21 -41.06
CA CYS A 91 -35.82 -24.96 -41.07
C CYS A 91 -35.07 -26.03 -40.22
N PRO A 92 -34.01 -26.67 -40.74
CA PRO A 92 -33.30 -27.72 -40.02
C PRO A 92 -32.58 -27.21 -38.76
N ARG A 93 -32.14 -25.94 -38.76
CA ARG A 93 -31.43 -25.30 -37.64
C ARG A 93 -32.35 -24.78 -36.54
N CYS A 94 -33.36 -23.97 -36.87
CA CYS A 94 -34.23 -23.35 -35.85
C CYS A 94 -35.60 -24.01 -35.68
N LYS A 95 -35.91 -25.04 -36.48
CA LYS A 95 -37.19 -25.78 -36.48
C LYS A 95 -38.44 -24.93 -36.77
N SER A 96 -38.28 -23.68 -37.22
CA SER A 96 -39.40 -22.81 -37.60
C SER A 96 -40.15 -23.36 -38.81
N ARG A 97 -41.48 -23.42 -38.70
CA ARG A 97 -42.39 -23.68 -39.83
C ARG A 97 -42.55 -22.46 -40.75
N ASN A 98 -42.34 -21.26 -40.23
CA ASN A 98 -42.44 -20.00 -40.99
C ASN A 98 -41.05 -19.48 -41.37
N TRP A 99 -40.24 -20.34 -42.01
CA TRP A 99 -38.86 -20.00 -42.35
C TRP A 99 -38.75 -19.10 -43.58
N LYS A 100 -39.74 -19.12 -44.48
CA LYS A 100 -39.87 -18.18 -45.62
C LYS A 100 -40.51 -16.83 -45.26
N GLY A 101 -41.32 -16.75 -44.20
CA GLY A 101 -42.00 -15.51 -43.83
C GLY A 101 -41.05 -14.39 -43.39
N ALA A 102 -41.59 -13.16 -43.30
CA ALA A 102 -40.84 -12.00 -42.83
C ALA A 102 -40.12 -12.28 -41.50
N LYS A 103 -38.91 -11.73 -41.35
CA LYS A 103 -38.07 -11.96 -40.19
C LYS A 103 -38.76 -11.40 -38.95
N LEU A 104 -39.12 -12.29 -38.02
CA LEU A 104 -39.75 -11.87 -36.78
C LEU A 104 -38.74 -11.13 -35.91
N PRO A 105 -39.16 -10.08 -35.19
CA PRO A 105 -38.31 -9.41 -34.21
C PRO A 105 -37.83 -10.42 -33.16
N GLN A 106 -36.52 -10.37 -32.90
CA GLN A 106 -35.85 -11.20 -31.92
C GLN A 106 -35.71 -10.42 -30.62
N PHE A 107 -36.14 -11.03 -29.53
CA PHE A 107 -36.09 -10.47 -28.18
C PHE A 107 -35.16 -11.29 -27.31
N THR A 108 -34.48 -10.62 -26.39
CA THR A 108 -33.60 -11.25 -25.40
C THR A 108 -34.05 -10.80 -24.02
N CYS A 109 -34.36 -11.75 -23.14
CA CYS A 109 -34.73 -11.45 -21.77
C CYS A 109 -33.47 -11.04 -21.02
N ARG A 110 -33.36 -9.78 -20.60
CA ARG A 110 -32.22 -9.27 -19.83
C ARG A 110 -32.11 -9.94 -18.45
N LYS A 111 -33.19 -10.56 -17.94
CA LYS A 111 -33.20 -11.28 -16.66
C LYS A 111 -32.62 -12.70 -16.73
N CYS A 112 -33.08 -13.52 -17.69
CA CYS A 112 -32.68 -14.93 -17.79
C CYS A 112 -31.80 -15.25 -19.02
N GLY A 113 -31.55 -14.28 -19.90
CA GLY A 113 -30.78 -14.47 -21.13
C GLY A 113 -31.51 -15.24 -22.23
N HIS A 114 -32.76 -15.68 -22.01
CA HIS A 114 -33.51 -16.42 -23.01
C HIS A 114 -33.80 -15.55 -24.24
N VAL A 115 -33.51 -16.09 -25.42
CA VAL A 115 -33.74 -15.44 -26.71
C VAL A 115 -34.95 -16.09 -27.38
N TRP A 116 -35.94 -15.30 -27.79
CA TRP A 116 -37.10 -15.78 -28.53
C TRP A 116 -37.50 -14.81 -29.64
N ARG A 117 -38.46 -15.22 -30.44
CA ARG A 117 -39.04 -14.42 -31.52
C ARG A 117 -40.53 -14.34 -31.32
N SER A 118 -41.12 -13.19 -31.60
CA SER A 118 -42.55 -12.96 -31.42
C SER A 118 -43.13 -12.27 -32.65
N LYS A 119 -44.42 -12.52 -32.91
CA LYS A 119 -45.20 -11.72 -33.86
C LYS A 119 -45.62 -10.37 -33.26
N ILE A 120 -45.57 -10.25 -31.94
CA ILE A 120 -45.92 -9.04 -31.19
C ILE A 120 -44.64 -8.20 -31.04
N GLU A 121 -44.71 -6.91 -31.36
CA GLU A 121 -43.58 -5.98 -31.31
C GLU A 121 -43.02 -5.78 -29.89
N HIS A 122 -43.86 -5.86 -28.86
CA HIS A 122 -43.44 -5.79 -27.47
C HIS A 122 -44.17 -6.86 -26.64
N PRO A 123 -43.61 -8.07 -26.49
CA PRO A 123 -44.24 -9.14 -25.71
C PRO A 123 -44.44 -8.73 -24.25
N ASP A 124 -45.59 -9.01 -23.65
CA ASP A 124 -45.83 -8.66 -22.23
C ASP A 124 -44.91 -9.39 -21.25
N ARG A 125 -44.43 -10.59 -21.60
CA ARG A 125 -43.66 -11.45 -20.70
C ARG A 125 -42.62 -12.28 -21.43
N CYS A 126 -41.51 -12.54 -20.74
CA CYS A 126 -40.56 -13.56 -21.18
C CYS A 126 -41.22 -14.96 -21.11
N PRO A 127 -41.18 -15.79 -22.16
CA PRO A 127 -41.79 -17.12 -22.16
C PRO A 127 -41.08 -18.11 -21.22
N SER A 128 -39.81 -17.87 -20.92
CA SER A 128 -39.02 -18.73 -20.03
C SER A 128 -39.22 -18.40 -18.54
N CYS A 129 -39.00 -17.14 -18.14
CA CYS A 129 -39.08 -16.74 -16.71
C CYS A 129 -40.37 -16.00 -16.33
N ARG A 130 -41.29 -15.79 -17.27
CA ARG A 130 -42.58 -15.07 -17.10
C ARG A 130 -42.47 -13.63 -16.60
N SER A 131 -41.28 -13.04 -16.62
CA SER A 131 -41.08 -11.66 -16.17
C SER A 131 -41.74 -10.65 -17.09
N LYS A 132 -42.48 -9.69 -16.52
CA LYS A 132 -43.07 -8.53 -17.22
C LYS A 132 -42.07 -7.41 -17.53
N THR A 133 -40.85 -7.51 -16.99
CA THR A 133 -39.78 -6.50 -17.13
C THR A 133 -38.54 -7.15 -17.74
N TRP A 134 -38.77 -8.00 -18.75
CA TRP A 134 -37.73 -8.78 -19.41
C TRP A 134 -36.81 -7.92 -20.27
N ASP A 135 -37.27 -6.75 -20.70
CA ASP A 135 -36.58 -5.76 -21.52
C ASP A 135 -35.78 -4.75 -20.69
N LYS A 136 -36.06 -4.64 -19.38
CA LYS A 136 -35.36 -3.72 -18.47
C LYS A 136 -33.97 -4.24 -18.10
N ASP A 137 -33.02 -3.32 -17.97
CA ASP A 137 -31.68 -3.64 -17.50
C ASP A 137 -31.68 -4.24 -16.11
N THR A 138 -30.90 -5.31 -15.97
CA THR A 138 -30.59 -5.91 -14.68
C THR A 138 -29.13 -5.68 -14.37
N PHE A 139 -28.87 -5.05 -13.23
CA PHE A 139 -27.51 -4.89 -12.72
C PHE A 139 -27.14 -6.10 -11.86
N LYS A 140 -26.08 -6.79 -12.25
CA LYS A 140 -25.43 -7.80 -11.41
C LYS A 140 -24.50 -7.08 -10.44
N LEU A 141 -24.86 -7.11 -9.16
CA LEU A 141 -24.07 -6.48 -8.10
C LEU A 141 -23.26 -7.55 -7.36
N LYS A 142 -22.08 -7.17 -6.89
CA LYS A 142 -21.21 -7.97 -6.04
C LYS A 142 -20.81 -7.13 -4.84
N CYS A 143 -20.99 -7.68 -3.64
CA CYS A 143 -20.46 -7.05 -2.44
C CYS A 143 -18.96 -7.32 -2.35
N PHE A 144 -18.14 -6.27 -2.32
CA PHE A 144 -16.69 -6.39 -2.14
C PHE A 144 -16.29 -6.81 -0.72
N ARG A 145 -17.22 -6.82 0.24
CA ARG A 145 -16.95 -7.23 1.63
C ARG A 145 -17.18 -8.73 1.87
N CYS A 146 -18.34 -9.26 1.46
CA CYS A 146 -18.70 -10.66 1.68
C CYS A 146 -18.69 -11.51 0.41
N GLY A 147 -18.44 -10.91 -0.76
CA GLY A 147 -18.45 -11.60 -2.05
C GLY A 147 -19.85 -11.97 -2.57
N HIS A 148 -20.92 -11.74 -1.80
CA HIS A 148 -22.29 -12.05 -2.20
C HIS A 148 -22.65 -11.35 -3.52
N LYS A 149 -23.29 -12.10 -4.43
CA LYS A 149 -23.72 -11.62 -5.75
C LYS A 149 -25.25 -11.63 -5.80
N TRP A 150 -25.86 -10.55 -6.27
CA TRP A 150 -27.31 -10.48 -6.45
C TRP A 150 -27.67 -9.70 -7.71
N ILE A 151 -28.91 -9.87 -8.16
CA ILE A 151 -29.45 -9.21 -9.34
C ILE A 151 -30.51 -8.21 -8.89
N MET A 152 -30.36 -6.95 -9.30
CA MET A 152 -31.36 -5.92 -9.09
C MET A 152 -32.51 -6.09 -10.10
N ASN A 153 -33.72 -6.29 -9.59
CA ASN A 153 -34.90 -6.63 -10.40
C ASN A 153 -35.77 -5.44 -10.83
N ASN A 154 -35.52 -4.24 -10.27
CA ASN A 154 -36.49 -3.14 -10.24
C ASN A 154 -36.14 -1.90 -11.09
N GLY A 155 -35.15 -1.97 -11.99
CA GLY A 155 -34.81 -0.84 -12.87
C GLY A 155 -34.28 0.40 -12.14
N ALA A 156 -33.96 0.28 -10.84
CA ALA A 156 -33.30 1.32 -10.08
C ALA A 156 -31.78 1.31 -10.36
N SER A 157 -31.16 2.49 -10.31
CA SER A 157 -29.71 2.65 -10.45
C SER A 157 -28.96 1.76 -9.44
N PRO A 158 -27.77 1.22 -9.76
CA PRO A 158 -26.85 0.63 -8.78
C PRO A 158 -26.68 1.47 -7.50
N ASP A 159 -26.73 2.80 -7.62
CA ASP A 159 -26.57 3.74 -6.51
C ASP A 159 -27.73 3.72 -5.51
N SER A 160 -28.89 3.18 -5.89
CA SER A 160 -30.04 3.10 -5.00
C SER A 160 -29.87 2.02 -3.92
N VAL A 161 -28.89 1.12 -4.07
CA VAL A 161 -28.65 0.05 -3.09
C VAL A 161 -27.81 0.59 -1.95
N ARG A 162 -28.47 0.89 -0.83
CA ARG A 162 -27.78 1.42 0.37
C ARG A 162 -27.00 0.36 1.13
N THR A 163 -27.40 -0.91 1.09
CA THR A 163 -26.82 -1.97 1.90
C THR A 163 -26.77 -3.31 1.20
N CYS A 164 -25.72 -4.10 1.44
CA CYS A 164 -25.66 -5.49 1.01
C CYS A 164 -26.77 -6.33 1.70
N PRO A 165 -27.56 -7.13 0.95
CA PRO A 165 -28.62 -7.95 1.55
C PRO A 165 -28.10 -9.09 2.43
N SER A 166 -26.87 -9.56 2.21
CA SER A 166 -26.26 -10.64 2.98
C SER A 166 -25.57 -10.13 4.26
N CYS A 167 -24.60 -9.22 4.14
CA CYS A 167 -23.82 -8.75 5.29
C CYS A 167 -24.27 -7.41 5.88
N ARG A 168 -25.32 -6.78 5.32
CA ARG A 168 -25.86 -5.46 5.72
C ARG A 168 -24.85 -4.32 5.67
N SER A 169 -23.69 -4.50 5.01
CA SER A 169 -22.69 -3.44 4.84
C SER A 169 -23.24 -2.31 3.98
N THR A 170 -23.12 -1.07 4.45
CA THR A 170 -23.44 0.14 3.67
C THR A 170 -22.37 0.48 2.63
N LYS A 171 -21.16 -0.09 2.78
CA LYS A 171 -19.99 0.11 1.91
C LYS A 171 -19.73 -1.15 1.08
N TRP A 172 -20.78 -1.71 0.50
CA TRP A 172 -20.72 -2.98 -0.23
C TRP A 172 -20.06 -2.83 -1.60
N ASN A 173 -20.11 -1.63 -2.18
CA ASN A 173 -19.56 -1.22 -3.47
C ASN A 173 -18.15 -0.60 -3.36
N GLU A 174 -17.63 -0.40 -2.15
CA GLU A 174 -16.25 0.05 -1.92
C GLU A 174 -15.33 -1.15 -1.67
N LEU A 175 -14.12 -1.11 -2.25
CA LEU A 175 -13.09 -2.11 -1.98
C LEU A 175 -12.77 -2.16 -0.47
N PRO A 176 -12.58 -3.37 0.09
CA PRO A 176 -12.11 -3.50 1.46
C PRO A 176 -10.74 -2.85 1.62
N VAL A 177 -10.58 -2.05 2.67
CA VAL A 177 -9.26 -1.57 3.09
C VAL A 177 -8.53 -2.77 3.68
N ILE A 178 -7.48 -3.21 3.00
CA ILE A 178 -6.61 -4.28 3.45
C ILE A 178 -5.44 -3.61 4.18
N LYS A 179 -5.20 -3.99 5.43
CA LYS A 179 -4.01 -3.59 6.20
C LYS A 179 -3.21 -4.82 6.58
N GLU A 180 -1.90 -4.69 6.75
CA GLU A 180 -1.04 -5.74 7.29
C GLU A 180 -0.96 -5.62 8.82
N CYS A 181 -1.11 -6.73 9.56
CA CYS A 181 -0.88 -6.73 11.01
C CYS A 181 0.61 -6.49 11.25
N PHE A 182 0.98 -5.39 11.89
CA PHE A 182 2.39 -5.09 12.21
C PHE A 182 3.07 -6.20 13.03
N ARG A 183 2.32 -6.92 13.87
CA ARG A 183 2.87 -7.99 14.72
C ARG A 183 3.11 -9.31 13.99
N CYS A 184 2.29 -9.66 12.98
CA CYS A 184 2.39 -10.98 12.32
C CYS A 184 2.53 -10.91 10.79
N GLY A 185 2.58 -9.72 10.22
CA GLY A 185 2.65 -9.47 8.77
C GLY A 185 1.40 -9.88 7.98
N ARG A 186 0.39 -10.52 8.61
CA ARG A 186 -0.76 -11.04 7.86
C ARG A 186 -1.69 -9.90 7.40
N PRO A 187 -2.08 -9.86 6.12
CA PRO A 187 -3.09 -8.93 5.64
C PRO A 187 -4.46 -9.27 6.22
N PHE A 188 -5.18 -8.26 6.69
CA PHE A 188 -6.55 -8.39 7.20
C PHE A 188 -7.44 -7.24 6.71
N ILE A 189 -8.74 -7.51 6.64
CA ILE A 189 -9.74 -6.54 6.16
C ILE A 189 -10.20 -5.67 7.33
N LEU A 190 -10.04 -4.36 7.18
CA LEU A 190 -10.55 -3.36 8.12
C LEU A 190 -12.08 -3.24 7.99
N SER A 191 -12.77 -3.36 9.11
CA SER A 191 -14.21 -3.13 9.23
C SER A 191 -14.53 -2.24 10.43
N LYS A 192 -15.69 -1.57 10.44
CA LYS A 192 -16.14 -0.76 11.58
C LYS A 192 -16.20 -1.53 12.90
N ARG A 193 -16.35 -2.87 12.86
CA ARG A 193 -16.42 -3.72 14.06
C ARG A 193 -15.08 -4.35 14.44
N ASN A 194 -14.17 -4.51 13.49
CA ASN A 194 -12.85 -5.09 13.69
C ASN A 194 -11.78 -4.15 13.13
N THR A 195 -11.29 -3.25 13.99
CA THR A 195 -10.12 -2.41 13.73
C THR A 195 -8.80 -3.10 14.05
N LYS A 196 -8.85 -4.20 14.81
CA LYS A 196 -7.69 -4.97 15.25
C LYS A 196 -7.53 -6.23 14.38
N CYS A 197 -6.29 -6.71 14.26
CA CYS A 197 -6.03 -7.97 13.57
C CYS A 197 -6.80 -9.12 14.25
N PRO A 198 -7.56 -9.94 13.50
CA PRO A 198 -8.38 -11.01 14.07
C PRO A 198 -7.56 -12.09 14.78
N GLU A 199 -6.29 -12.26 14.45
CA GLU A 199 -5.40 -13.23 15.11
C GLU A 199 -4.54 -12.59 16.21
N CYS A 200 -3.87 -11.46 15.92
CA CYS A 200 -2.97 -10.82 16.88
C CYS A 200 -3.73 -10.11 18.01
N ARG A 201 -4.97 -9.68 17.75
CA ARG A 201 -5.70 -8.59 18.46
C ARG A 201 -4.85 -7.34 18.70
N GLY A 202 -3.76 -7.18 17.95
CA GLY A 202 -2.70 -6.22 18.22
C GLY A 202 -3.24 -4.80 18.25
N GLU A 203 -3.03 -4.12 19.37
CA GLU A 203 -3.07 -2.66 19.41
C GLU A 203 -2.05 -2.13 18.41
N GLU A 204 -2.43 -1.08 17.68
CA GLU A 204 -1.53 -0.40 16.75
C GLU A 204 -0.30 0.03 17.54
N SER A 205 0.80 -0.71 17.42
CA SER A 205 2.08 -0.31 17.98
C SER A 205 2.74 0.61 16.96
N ARG A 206 2.98 1.86 17.34
CA ARG A 206 3.76 2.80 16.54
C ARG A 206 5.20 2.73 17.01
N THR A 207 6.12 2.66 16.06
CA THR A 207 7.53 2.93 16.32
C THR A 207 7.69 4.43 16.39
N TYR A 208 8.25 4.91 17.49
CA TYR A 208 8.57 6.29 17.74
C TYR A 208 10.10 6.42 17.70
N ARG A 209 10.58 7.52 17.11
CA ARG A 209 11.99 7.92 17.18
C ARG A 209 12.05 9.27 17.88
N CYS A 210 12.89 9.40 18.90
CA CYS A 210 13.09 10.67 19.58
C CYS A 210 13.92 11.56 18.66
N GLY A 211 13.36 12.68 18.19
CA GLY A 211 14.16 13.66 17.44
C GLY A 211 15.24 14.35 18.27
N PHE A 212 15.23 14.18 19.60
CA PHE A 212 16.22 14.74 20.50
C PHE A 212 17.38 13.79 20.79
N CYS A 213 17.14 12.65 21.47
CA CYS A 213 18.22 11.70 21.79
C CYS A 213 18.48 10.65 20.70
N GLY A 214 17.59 10.50 19.72
CA GLY A 214 17.69 9.49 18.66
C GLY A 214 17.09 8.12 19.00
N MET A 215 16.65 7.90 20.24
CA MET A 215 16.13 6.62 20.70
C MET A 215 14.89 6.17 19.93
N GLU A 216 14.86 4.90 19.54
CA GLU A 216 13.71 4.26 18.92
C GLU A 216 13.00 3.35 19.92
N TRP A 217 11.69 3.53 20.09
CA TRP A 217 10.89 2.67 20.95
C TRP A 217 9.54 2.36 20.32
N VAL A 218 8.95 1.25 20.75
CA VAL A 218 7.64 0.79 20.28
C VAL A 218 6.65 1.01 21.41
N SER A 219 5.59 1.79 21.14
CA SER A 219 4.51 2.04 22.11
C SER A 219 3.16 1.92 21.42
N SER A 220 2.10 1.64 22.18
CA SER A 220 0.73 1.58 21.64
C SER A 220 0.31 2.95 21.08
N ALA A 221 -0.65 2.98 20.16
CA ALA A 221 -1.12 4.22 19.54
C ALA A 221 -1.69 5.24 20.54
N ASP A 222 -2.19 4.75 21.68
CA ASP A 222 -2.64 5.54 22.84
C ASP A 222 -1.57 5.61 23.95
N GLY A 223 -0.43 4.94 23.76
CA GLY A 223 0.67 4.87 24.71
C GLY A 223 1.43 6.17 24.82
N ALA A 224 2.19 6.30 25.91
CA ALA A 224 2.93 7.51 26.25
C ALA A 224 3.76 8.00 25.04
N LYS A 225 3.41 9.18 24.54
CA LYS A 225 4.19 9.94 23.55
C LYS A 225 5.46 10.51 24.19
N VAL A 226 6.03 9.83 25.18
CA VAL A 226 7.15 10.32 25.98
C VAL A 226 8.33 9.42 25.69
N CYS A 227 9.46 10.01 25.30
CA CYS A 227 10.68 9.24 25.11
C CYS A 227 11.08 8.58 26.44
N PRO A 228 11.29 7.26 26.47
CA PRO A 228 11.65 6.56 27.70
C PRO A 228 13.06 6.93 28.20
N GLU A 229 13.90 7.49 27.34
CA GLU A 229 15.30 7.82 27.67
C GLU A 229 15.45 9.28 28.12
N CYS A 230 14.88 10.25 27.39
CA CYS A 230 15.04 11.67 27.71
C CYS A 230 13.77 12.35 28.26
N GLY A 231 12.65 11.63 28.38
CA GLY A 231 11.41 12.16 28.94
C GLY A 231 10.68 13.19 28.05
N LEU A 232 11.12 13.39 26.81
CA LEU A 232 10.59 14.40 25.91
C LEU A 232 9.24 13.96 25.29
N VAL A 233 8.24 14.84 25.31
CA VAL A 233 6.89 14.58 24.78
C VAL A 233 6.85 14.83 23.27
N LEU A 234 6.56 13.80 22.47
CA LEU A 234 6.33 13.86 21.04
C LEU A 234 4.97 14.52 20.74
N SER A 235 4.97 15.55 19.89
CA SER A 235 3.74 16.22 19.48
C SER A 235 2.86 15.34 18.57
N GLU A 236 1.55 15.61 18.51
CA GLU A 236 0.56 14.80 17.78
C GLU A 236 0.79 14.68 16.27
N LYS A 237 1.64 15.54 15.70
CA LYS A 237 2.00 15.52 14.27
C LYS A 237 3.21 14.66 13.96
N GLY A 238 3.77 13.92 14.93
CA GLY A 238 4.98 13.11 14.72
C GLY A 238 6.24 13.94 14.47
N ASN A 239 6.13 15.27 14.50
CA ASN A 239 7.28 16.17 14.52
C ASN A 239 7.56 16.48 16.00
N SER A 240 8.55 15.82 16.57
CA SER A 240 9.30 16.46 17.67
C SER A 240 9.74 17.85 17.20
N GLU A 241 9.88 18.80 18.12
CA GLU A 241 10.64 20.03 17.89
C GLU A 241 11.87 19.68 17.04
N LYS A 242 11.95 20.25 15.84
CA LYS A 242 12.76 19.70 14.75
C LYS A 242 14.22 20.04 15.03
N LEU A 243 14.91 19.17 15.77
CA LEU A 243 16.37 19.21 15.83
C LEU A 243 16.90 19.18 14.40
N THR A 244 17.65 20.22 14.04
CA THR A 244 18.33 20.26 12.76
C THR A 244 19.71 19.71 12.98
N GLU A 245 19.98 18.54 12.39
CA GLU A 245 21.33 17.98 12.38
C GLU A 245 22.22 18.92 11.56
N LEU A 246 23.27 19.43 12.20
CA LEU A 246 24.24 20.31 11.57
C LEU A 246 25.42 19.53 11.02
N TRP A 247 25.77 18.40 11.65
CA TRP A 247 26.89 17.57 11.27
C TRP A 247 26.85 16.24 12.02
N GLU A 248 27.32 15.16 11.41
CA GLU A 248 27.47 13.84 12.04
C GLU A 248 28.73 13.14 11.51
N ASN A 249 29.39 12.36 12.38
CA ASN A 249 30.35 11.33 12.01
C ASN A 249 30.08 10.03 12.81
N ASP A 250 30.94 9.02 12.66
CA ASP A 250 30.75 7.68 13.24
C ASP A 250 30.51 7.66 14.77
N SER A 251 30.90 8.70 15.53
CA SER A 251 30.66 8.74 16.99
C SER A 251 30.06 10.04 17.51
N LYS A 252 30.09 11.14 16.76
CA LYS A 252 29.69 12.47 17.23
C LYS A 252 28.67 13.11 16.31
N ARG A 253 27.78 13.90 16.89
CA ARG A 253 26.80 14.70 16.15
C ARG A 253 26.65 16.08 16.75
N LEU A 254 26.47 17.06 15.86
CA LEU A 254 26.09 18.43 16.19
C LEU A 254 24.65 18.66 15.81
N ASN A 255 23.87 19.11 16.79
CA ASN A 255 22.44 19.32 16.63
C ASN A 255 22.07 20.74 17.02
N TYR A 256 21.24 21.37 16.20
CA TYR A 256 20.66 22.67 16.48
C TYR A 256 19.21 22.55 16.96
N LEU A 257 18.89 23.25 18.05
CA LEU A 257 17.54 23.44 18.55
C LEU A 257 17.25 24.93 18.68
N PHE A 258 16.15 25.40 18.10
CA PHE A 258 15.62 26.74 18.32
C PHE A 258 14.35 26.65 19.14
N LYS A 259 14.34 27.25 20.33
CA LYS A 259 13.20 27.24 21.24
C LYS A 259 13.10 28.57 21.96
N ASP A 260 11.88 29.10 22.02
CA ASP A 260 11.53 30.33 22.74
C ASP A 260 12.42 31.55 22.42
N GLY A 261 12.95 31.61 21.19
CA GLY A 261 13.81 32.71 20.73
C GLY A 261 15.31 32.47 20.88
N ILE A 262 15.73 31.43 21.61
CA ILE A 262 17.14 31.03 21.72
C ILE A 262 17.43 29.85 20.80
N GLY A 263 18.55 29.96 20.09
CA GLY A 263 19.18 28.82 19.42
C GLY A 263 20.29 28.23 20.28
N CYS A 264 20.30 26.91 20.45
CA CYS A 264 21.39 26.17 21.07
C CYS A 264 21.97 25.13 20.10
N ILE A 265 23.28 24.93 20.15
CA ILE A 265 24.00 23.87 19.47
C ILE A 265 24.46 22.86 20.51
N TYR A 266 24.02 21.61 20.35
CA TYR A 266 24.39 20.48 21.18
C TYR A 266 25.41 19.60 20.49
N LEU A 267 26.53 19.34 21.17
CA LEU A 267 27.47 18.30 20.81
C LEU A 267 27.13 17.01 21.56
N TRP A 268 26.98 15.92 20.81
CA TRP A 268 26.78 14.59 21.35
C TRP A 268 27.96 13.69 20.98
N ASP A 269 28.28 12.76 21.86
CA ASP A 269 29.18 11.64 21.62
C ASP A 269 28.42 10.35 21.93
N GLY A 270 28.01 9.65 20.87
CA GLY A 270 27.01 8.59 20.92
C GLY A 270 25.67 9.10 21.46
N PRO A 271 25.06 8.42 22.45
CA PRO A 271 23.79 8.83 23.03
C PRO A 271 23.94 9.95 24.08
N TYR A 272 25.15 10.39 24.42
CA TYR A 272 25.40 11.29 25.54
C TYR A 272 25.70 12.72 25.08
N PRO A 273 25.04 13.75 25.64
CA PRO A 273 25.35 15.14 25.35
C PRO A 273 26.61 15.58 26.10
N VAL A 274 27.60 16.04 25.34
CA VAL A 274 28.95 16.39 25.83
C VAL A 274 29.10 17.88 26.10
N SER A 275 28.51 18.74 25.28
CA SER A 275 28.64 20.20 25.42
C SER A 275 27.49 20.91 24.73
N CYS A 276 27.21 22.13 25.15
CA CYS A 276 26.19 23.01 24.57
C CYS A 276 26.78 24.41 24.43
N ARG A 277 26.40 25.10 23.36
CA ARG A 277 26.73 26.52 23.15
C ARG A 277 25.54 27.24 22.54
N TYR A 278 25.42 28.54 22.80
CA TYR A 278 24.40 29.35 22.15
C TYR A 278 24.75 29.61 20.69
N LEU A 279 23.72 29.64 19.84
CA LEU A 279 23.85 29.84 18.40
C LEU A 279 24.48 31.19 18.07
N ASN A 280 24.06 32.25 18.77
CA ASN A 280 24.58 33.61 18.56
C ASN A 280 26.09 33.68 18.83
N GLU A 281 26.57 33.13 19.95
CA GLU A 281 28.00 33.10 20.28
C GLU A 281 28.82 32.44 19.17
N ALA A 282 28.38 31.26 18.72
CA ALA A 282 29.13 30.53 17.72
C ALA A 282 28.96 31.11 16.28
N LEU A 283 27.91 31.90 16.00
CA LEU A 283 27.82 32.74 14.79
C LEU A 283 28.79 33.91 14.83
N GLU A 284 28.89 34.59 15.96
CA GLU A 284 29.80 35.72 16.18
C GLU A 284 31.26 35.29 16.04
N GLU A 285 31.66 34.20 16.71
CA GLU A 285 33.02 33.66 16.63
C GLU A 285 33.41 33.20 15.22
N SER A 286 32.45 32.66 14.47
CA SER A 286 32.70 32.20 13.11
C SER A 286 32.66 33.34 12.08
N ALA A 287 32.24 34.54 12.47
CA ALA A 287 31.98 35.67 11.59
C ALA A 287 31.02 35.30 10.42
N MET A 288 30.04 34.44 10.71
CA MET A 288 29.11 33.91 9.71
C MET A 288 27.68 34.35 9.98
N SER A 289 26.88 34.48 8.92
CA SER A 289 25.43 34.55 9.07
C SER A 289 24.84 33.15 9.27
N PHE A 290 23.72 33.05 9.99
CA PHE A 290 22.96 31.81 10.13
C PHE A 290 22.66 31.13 8.78
N SER A 291 22.32 31.94 7.77
CA SER A 291 22.07 31.43 6.41
C SER A 291 23.29 30.77 5.76
N SER A 292 24.49 31.28 6.03
CA SER A 292 25.75 30.69 5.55
C SER A 292 26.08 29.42 6.33
N TRP A 293 25.77 29.40 7.62
CA TRP A 293 26.03 28.26 8.48
C TRP A 293 25.20 27.04 8.10
N ILE A 294 23.90 27.22 7.85
CA ILE A 294 23.02 26.16 7.35
C ILE A 294 23.47 25.65 5.97
N LYS A 295 24.00 26.52 5.10
CA LYS A 295 24.57 26.08 3.80
C LYS A 295 25.81 25.20 3.98
N HIS A 296 26.54 25.33 5.08
CA HIS A 296 27.74 24.54 5.38
C HIS A 296 27.45 23.26 6.16
N ALA A 297 26.32 23.18 6.86
CA ALA A 297 25.90 22.02 7.67
C ALA A 297 25.87 20.70 6.88
N MET A 298 25.57 20.75 5.58
CA MET A 298 25.39 19.53 4.77
C MET A 298 26.48 19.30 3.72
N SER A 299 27.60 20.01 3.81
CA SER A 299 28.66 19.96 2.80
C SER A 299 29.96 19.40 3.36
N GLU A 300 30.41 18.27 2.83
CA GLU A 300 31.70 17.63 3.17
C GLU A 300 32.91 18.57 3.06
N ARG A 301 32.82 19.57 2.17
CA ARG A 301 33.83 20.63 2.02
C ARG A 301 34.13 21.38 3.33
N TYR A 302 33.20 21.40 4.28
CA TYR A 302 33.31 22.11 5.55
C TYR A 302 33.53 21.18 6.75
N ALA A 303 33.87 19.90 6.52
CA ALA A 303 34.18 18.97 7.61
C ALA A 303 35.30 19.48 8.54
N LYS A 304 36.33 20.16 7.99
CA LYS A 304 37.39 20.80 8.80
C LYS A 304 36.86 21.91 9.71
N PHE A 305 35.88 22.69 9.24
CA PHE A 305 35.25 23.74 10.04
C PHE A 305 34.48 23.11 11.21
N TRP A 306 33.64 22.12 10.93
CA TRP A 306 32.86 21.43 11.97
C TRP A 306 33.74 20.70 12.97
N ASN A 307 34.83 20.07 12.54
CA ASN A 307 35.82 19.50 13.46
C ASN A 307 36.42 20.56 14.39
N GLY A 308 36.72 21.76 13.88
CA GLY A 308 37.19 22.88 14.71
C GLY A 308 36.16 23.33 15.76
N VAL A 309 34.88 23.42 15.38
CA VAL A 309 33.78 23.71 16.32
C VAL A 309 33.69 22.62 17.40
N ILE A 310 33.80 21.35 17.01
CA ILE A 310 33.76 20.20 17.93
C ILE A 310 34.95 20.22 18.89
N ASP A 311 36.16 20.43 18.38
CA ASP A 311 37.37 20.48 19.20
C ASP A 311 37.31 21.61 20.23
N ASN A 312 36.76 22.76 19.84
CA ASN A 312 36.46 23.87 20.75
C ASN A 312 35.42 23.46 21.82
N MET A 313 34.27 22.91 21.42
CA MET A 313 33.22 22.48 22.36
C MET A 313 33.70 21.37 23.32
N ILE A 314 34.60 20.49 22.89
CA ILE A 314 35.19 19.43 23.73
C ILE A 314 36.20 20.00 24.71
N SER A 315 37.04 20.95 24.29
CA SER A 315 38.04 21.57 25.18
C SER A 315 37.40 22.38 26.30
N HIS A 316 36.23 22.95 26.07
CA HIS A 316 35.50 23.80 27.03
C HIS A 316 34.30 23.06 27.68
N LYS A 317 34.22 21.73 27.56
CA LYS A 317 33.06 20.94 28.00
C LYS A 317 32.81 20.95 29.51
N ASP A 318 33.82 21.34 30.28
CA ASP A 318 33.87 21.29 31.75
C ASP A 318 33.97 22.68 32.40
N ASP A 319 34.01 23.75 31.60
CA ASP A 319 34.21 25.14 32.09
C ASP A 319 33.08 25.62 33.01
N TYR A 320 31.87 25.07 32.83
CA TYR A 320 30.74 25.33 33.74
C TYR A 320 31.08 25.04 35.21
N LYS A 321 32.04 24.15 35.49
CA LYS A 321 32.46 23.81 36.85
C LYS A 321 33.04 25.00 37.60
N GLU A 322 33.61 25.98 36.90
CA GLU A 322 34.14 27.20 37.51
C GLU A 322 33.04 28.05 38.17
N SER A 323 31.80 27.95 37.68
CA SER A 323 30.64 28.66 38.23
C SER A 323 30.04 27.99 39.47
N ILE A 324 30.30 26.69 39.70
CA ILE A 324 29.68 25.91 40.78
C ILE A 324 29.95 26.52 42.17
N PRO A 325 31.22 26.86 42.56
CA PRO A 325 31.48 27.46 43.86
C PRO A 325 30.71 28.76 44.10
N TYR A 326 30.59 29.59 43.06
CA TYR A 326 29.83 30.84 43.12
C TYR A 326 28.33 30.57 43.35
N LEU A 327 27.73 29.66 42.58
CA LEU A 327 26.30 29.32 42.70
C LEU A 327 25.99 28.69 44.06
N LYS A 328 26.85 27.80 44.57
CA LYS A 328 26.74 27.24 45.93
C LYS A 328 26.73 28.34 46.98
N GLY A 329 27.73 29.23 46.94
CA GLY A 329 27.88 30.29 47.94
C GLY A 329 26.78 31.35 47.87
N ARG A 330 26.36 31.73 46.66
CA ARG A 330 25.40 32.83 46.44
C ARG A 330 23.96 32.42 46.73
N LEU A 331 23.57 31.21 46.33
CA LEU A 331 22.19 30.72 46.42
C LEU A 331 21.98 29.68 47.54
N GLY A 332 23.05 29.27 48.23
CA GLY A 332 22.98 28.25 49.29
C GLY A 332 22.60 26.87 48.75
N LEU A 333 23.00 26.56 47.51
CA LEU A 333 22.67 25.30 46.85
C LEU A 333 23.68 24.21 47.22
N ASP A 334 23.20 22.96 47.26
CA ASP A 334 24.05 21.78 47.29
C ASP A 334 24.85 21.66 45.98
N GLU A 335 25.98 20.94 46.01
CA GLU A 335 26.89 20.83 44.87
C GLU A 335 26.21 20.28 43.61
N ASP A 336 25.44 19.19 43.74
CA ASP A 336 24.71 18.58 42.64
C ASP A 336 23.65 19.53 42.03
N VAL A 337 23.05 20.38 42.86
CA VAL A 337 22.02 21.34 42.42
C VAL A 337 22.66 22.54 41.74
N ALA A 338 23.80 23.00 42.26
CA ALA A 338 24.61 24.04 41.63
C ALA A 338 25.20 23.57 40.30
N GLU A 339 25.57 22.29 40.17
CA GLU A 339 25.99 21.69 38.91
C GLU A 339 24.87 21.70 37.86
N ILE A 340 23.64 21.33 38.23
CA ILE A 340 22.48 21.39 37.33
C ILE A 340 22.25 22.82 36.83
N LEU A 341 22.34 23.81 37.72
CA LEU A 341 22.18 25.21 37.37
C LEU A 341 23.33 25.71 36.47
N ALA A 342 24.57 25.33 36.77
CA ALA A 342 25.74 25.65 35.95
C ALA A 342 25.61 25.08 34.53
N LEU A 343 25.20 23.82 34.39
CA LEU A 343 24.92 23.20 33.09
C LEU A 343 23.79 23.93 32.37
N HIS A 344 22.74 24.35 33.08
CA HIS A 344 21.64 25.09 32.49
C HIS A 344 22.09 26.42 31.88
N PHE A 345 22.99 27.15 32.55
CA PHE A 345 23.54 28.41 32.03
C PHE A 345 24.33 28.25 30.73
N THR A 346 24.87 27.06 30.43
CA THR A 346 25.50 26.76 29.12
C THR A 346 24.50 26.56 27.97
N GLY A 347 23.19 26.65 28.26
CA GLY A 347 22.11 26.41 27.29
C GLY A 347 21.59 24.96 27.28
N MET A 348 22.02 24.11 28.23
CA MET A 348 21.46 22.76 28.36
C MET A 348 20.04 22.81 28.92
N SER A 349 19.08 22.24 28.18
CA SER A 349 17.72 22.08 28.68
C SER A 349 17.66 21.02 29.79
N PRO A 350 16.59 21.02 30.63
CA PRO A 350 16.38 19.98 31.64
C PRO A 350 16.43 18.55 31.06
N GLU A 351 15.95 18.36 29.83
CA GLU A 351 16.00 17.08 29.11
C GLU A 351 17.45 16.68 28.79
N VAL A 352 18.28 17.61 28.29
CA VAL A 352 19.71 17.38 28.05
C VAL A 352 20.44 17.03 29.34
N ILE A 353 20.18 17.78 30.41
CA ILE A 353 20.81 17.59 31.73
C ILE A 353 20.43 16.22 32.29
N SER A 354 19.17 15.78 32.11
CA SER A 354 18.72 14.46 32.57
C SER A 354 19.52 13.32 31.94
N VAL A 355 19.74 13.38 30.62
CA VAL A 355 20.57 12.39 29.90
C VAL A 355 22.03 12.47 30.33
N ARG A 356 22.61 13.68 30.43
CA ARG A 356 24.01 13.88 30.83
C ARG A 356 24.31 13.35 32.23
N SER A 357 23.42 13.65 33.18
CA SER A 357 23.58 13.27 34.59
C SER A 357 23.07 11.86 34.89
N ASN A 358 22.52 11.15 33.88
CA ASN A 358 21.88 9.85 34.05
C ASN A 358 20.82 9.85 35.17
N ARG A 359 20.03 10.93 35.25
CA ARG A 359 18.93 11.13 36.20
C ARG A 359 17.61 11.21 35.46
N THR A 360 16.51 10.89 36.13
CA THR A 360 15.20 11.04 35.46
C THR A 360 14.87 12.51 35.26
N LEU A 361 14.16 12.84 34.18
CA LEU A 361 13.68 14.20 33.93
C LEU A 361 12.82 14.74 35.07
N LYS A 362 12.08 13.86 35.75
CA LYS A 362 11.28 14.22 36.93
C LYS A 362 12.18 14.73 38.06
N ASP A 363 13.27 14.03 38.33
CA ASP A 363 14.21 14.42 39.38
C ASP A 363 14.87 15.75 39.04
N ILE A 364 15.32 15.93 37.80
CA ILE A 364 15.90 17.21 37.34
C ILE A 364 14.91 18.35 37.51
N ARG A 365 13.64 18.17 37.11
CA ARG A 365 12.59 19.20 37.29
C ARG A 365 12.33 19.54 38.75
N MET A 366 12.44 18.55 39.66
CA MET A 366 12.36 18.82 41.10
C MET A 366 13.54 19.66 41.60
N GLU A 367 14.76 19.45 41.07
CA GLU A 367 15.90 20.31 41.40
C GLU A 367 15.71 21.75 40.90
N PHE A 368 15.12 21.94 39.70
CA PHE A 368 14.75 23.27 39.23
C PHE A 368 13.73 23.98 40.12
N THR A 369 12.79 23.24 40.73
CA THR A 369 11.91 23.82 41.77
C THR A 369 12.71 24.32 42.97
N LYS A 370 13.69 23.56 43.46
CA LYS A 370 14.56 24.00 44.57
C LYS A 370 15.39 25.23 44.19
N ILE A 371 15.91 25.27 42.96
CA ILE A 371 16.64 26.42 42.42
C ILE A 371 15.74 27.66 42.42
N GLN A 372 14.51 27.56 41.91
CA GLN A 372 13.56 28.68 41.91
C GLN A 372 13.24 29.16 43.32
N GLU A 373 13.05 28.24 44.27
CA GLU A 373 12.86 28.59 45.67
C GLU A 373 14.06 29.32 46.27
N ALA A 374 15.30 28.89 45.93
CA ALA A 374 16.53 29.53 46.39
C ALA A 374 16.65 30.95 45.83
N TYR A 375 16.32 31.15 44.55
CA TYR A 375 16.27 32.48 43.94
C TYR A 375 15.26 33.39 44.62
N ASN A 376 14.02 32.92 44.81
CA ASN A 376 12.97 33.66 45.52
C ASN A 376 13.40 34.07 46.94
N LYS A 377 14.10 33.17 47.67
CA LYS A 377 14.63 33.45 49.01
C LYS A 377 15.80 34.45 49.00
N SER A 378 16.63 34.42 47.96
CA SER A 378 17.80 35.29 47.81
C SER A 378 17.43 36.75 47.46
N GLY A 379 16.18 37.00 47.08
CA GLY A 379 15.71 38.31 46.61
C GLY A 379 16.22 38.67 45.21
N ILE A 380 16.90 37.74 44.52
CA ILE A 380 17.29 37.90 43.13
C ILE A 380 16.05 37.67 42.27
N VAL A 381 15.63 38.71 41.55
CA VAL A 381 14.55 38.60 40.56
C VAL A 381 15.10 37.80 39.39
N VAL A 382 14.76 36.51 39.34
CA VAL A 382 14.92 35.72 38.11
C VAL A 382 13.76 36.12 37.23
N ASN A 383 14.07 36.89 36.19
CA ASN A 383 13.11 37.09 35.12
C ASN A 383 12.95 35.74 34.41
N ASP A 384 11.77 35.14 34.47
CA ASP A 384 11.43 33.89 33.76
C ASP A 384 11.60 34.02 32.23
N SER A 385 11.93 35.21 31.72
CA SER A 385 12.44 35.45 30.38
C SER A 385 13.94 35.16 30.23
N VAL A 386 14.46 34.02 30.70
CA VAL A 386 15.85 33.53 30.45
C VAL A 386 16.14 33.28 28.94
N TYR A 387 15.36 33.93 28.07
CA TYR A 387 15.48 34.05 26.62
C TYR A 387 15.81 35.48 26.14
N THR A 388 16.44 36.34 26.96
CA THR A 388 16.89 37.66 26.50
C THR A 388 18.33 37.97 26.91
N GLU A 389 19.02 38.65 25.98
CA GLU A 389 20.41 39.07 25.97
C GLU A 389 20.87 39.64 27.32
N ASP A 390 21.90 39.00 27.86
CA ASP A 390 22.81 39.52 28.88
C ASP A 390 22.33 39.55 30.36
N PRO A 391 22.61 38.49 31.15
CA PRO A 391 22.36 38.45 32.58
C PRO A 391 23.47 39.13 33.42
N VAL A 392 24.47 39.78 32.81
CA VAL A 392 25.65 40.33 33.51
C VAL A 392 25.85 41.84 33.30
N SER A 393 25.40 42.46 32.20
CA SER A 393 25.67 43.91 31.98
C SER A 393 25.01 44.88 32.97
N SER A 394 23.98 44.47 33.71
CA SER A 394 23.34 45.38 34.68
C SER A 394 24.06 45.49 36.04
N TYR A 395 25.22 44.84 36.24
CA TYR A 395 25.98 44.94 37.49
C TYR A 395 27.19 45.89 37.44
N GLU A 396 27.49 46.50 36.29
CA GLU A 396 28.64 47.41 36.14
C GLU A 396 28.30 48.91 36.26
N GLU A 397 27.03 49.32 36.36
CA GLU A 397 26.66 50.76 36.41
C GLU A 397 26.30 51.34 37.79
N GLU A 398 26.56 50.63 38.90
CA GLU A 398 26.45 51.22 40.26
C GLU A 398 27.79 51.24 41.02
N LYS A 399 28.87 51.51 40.29
CA LYS A 399 30.10 52.09 40.86
C LYS A 399 30.55 53.31 40.05
N GLU A 400 29.74 54.35 40.06
CA GLU A 400 30.21 55.75 40.04
C GLU A 400 29.21 56.68 40.73
#